data_AF-A0A1H6P994-F1
#
_entry.id   AF-A0A1H6P994-F1
#
_cell.length_a   1.000
_cell.length_b   1.000
_cell.length_c   1.000
_cell.angle_alpha   90.00
_cell.angle_beta   90.00
_cell.angle_gamma   90.00
#
_symmetry.space_group_name_H-M   'P 1'
#
loop_
_entity.id
_entity.type
_entity.pdbx_description
1 polymer ?
#
loop_
_entity_poly.entity_id
_entity_poly.type
_entity_poly.pdbx_seq_one_letter_code
_entity_poly.pdbx_strand_id
1 'polypeptide(L)'
;MSNDLSEEEMRLALFGSPRPSAEPILPQVPEPKVIVTPPAPAKRKPVAKALSPKLRVILHATKVFEGEIEELVYDANTLSTFTAEQEAKAAAKKKKFRYFEVVSIKPI
;
A
#
# COMPACT_ATOMS: atom_id res chain seq x y z
N MET A 1 18.64 44.05 17.13
CA MET A 1 18.45 42.99 18.13
C MET A 1 18.63 41.66 17.42
N SER A 2 19.85 41.12 17.40
CA SER A 2 20.11 39.77 16.88
C SER A 2 19.71 38.77 17.96
N ASN A 3 18.77 37.89 17.61
CA ASN A 3 18.20 36.91 18.53
C ASN A 3 18.97 35.61 18.31
N ASP A 4 20.24 35.60 18.73
CA ASP A 4 21.12 34.44 18.62
C ASP A 4 20.74 33.43 19.72
N LEU A 5 19.64 32.71 19.49
CA LEU A 5 19.26 31.58 20.33
C LEU A 5 20.28 30.45 20.12
N SER A 6 20.66 29.81 21.22
CA SER A 6 21.52 28.63 21.15
C SER A 6 20.80 27.49 20.42
N GLU A 7 21.56 26.62 19.74
CA GLU A 7 20.98 25.45 19.06
C GLU A 7 20.15 24.59 20.03
N GLU A 8 20.60 24.47 21.27
CA GLU A 8 19.91 23.72 22.32
C GLU A 8 18.53 24.32 22.64
N GLU A 9 18.40 25.65 22.69
CA GLU A 9 17.10 26.31 22.86
C GLU A 9 16.17 26.10 21.67
N MET A 10 16.71 26.12 20.44
CA MET A 10 15.91 25.80 19.25
C MET A 10 15.39 24.35 19.28
N ARG A 11 16.22 23.42 19.73
CA ARG A 11 15.83 22.00 19.86
C ARG A 11 14.77 21.81 20.94
N LEU A 12 14.90 22.46 22.09
CA LEU A 12 13.90 22.40 23.16
C LEU A 12 12.56 23.02 22.74
N ALA A 13 12.57 24.12 21.98
CA ALA A 13 11.35 24.73 21.47
C ALA A 13 10.63 23.86 20.42
N LEU A 14 11.39 23.18 19.55
CA LEU A 14 10.83 22.33 18.49
C LEU A 14 10.34 20.97 18.98
N PHE A 15 11.09 20.34 19.89
CA PHE A 15 10.88 18.94 20.28
C PHE A 15 10.46 18.76 21.75
N GLY A 16 10.46 19.83 22.54
CA GLY A 16 10.17 19.79 23.97
C GLY A 16 11.36 19.27 24.80
N SER A 17 11.26 19.39 26.12
CA SER A 17 12.25 18.78 27.01
C SER A 17 12.09 17.25 27.03
N PRO A 18 13.19 16.47 27.03
CA PRO A 18 13.11 15.03 27.21
C PRO A 18 12.54 14.76 28.59
N ARG A 19 11.27 14.33 28.64
CA ARG A 19 10.62 13.90 29.87
C ARG A 19 11.39 12.70 30.40
N PRO A 20 11.91 12.70 31.64
CA PRO A 20 12.38 11.47 32.25
C PRO A 20 11.18 10.53 32.26
N SER A 21 11.32 9.41 31.56
CA SER A 21 10.30 8.35 31.51
C SER A 21 9.88 8.07 32.94
N ALA A 22 8.60 8.34 33.22
CA ALA A 22 8.01 8.05 34.53
C ALA A 22 8.31 6.59 34.88
N GLU A 23 8.65 6.40 36.16
CA GLU A 23 8.94 5.13 36.79
C GLU A 23 7.93 4.04 36.37
N PRO A 24 8.38 2.78 36.18
CA PRO A 24 7.48 1.70 35.80
C PRO A 24 6.44 1.49 36.90
N ILE A 25 5.19 1.82 36.60
CA ILE A 25 4.04 1.48 37.44
C ILE A 25 3.96 -0.05 37.48
N LEU A 26 4.33 -0.64 38.61
CA LEU A 26 4.11 -2.06 38.88
C LEU A 26 2.60 -2.31 39.02
N PRO A 27 1.98 -3.17 38.21
CA PRO A 27 0.59 -3.54 38.42
C PRO A 27 0.48 -4.53 39.58
N GLN A 28 -0.21 -4.13 40.65
CA GLN A 28 -0.67 -5.04 41.70
C GLN A 28 -1.77 -5.95 41.12
N VAL A 29 -1.50 -7.25 41.08
CA VAL A 29 -2.44 -8.29 40.63
C VAL A 29 -3.17 -8.87 41.85
N PRO A 30 -4.50 -8.75 41.96
CA PRO A 30 -5.28 -9.75 42.68
C PRO A 30 -5.63 -10.89 41.73
N GLU A 31 -5.21 -12.11 42.07
CA GLU A 31 -5.47 -13.32 41.30
C GLU A 31 -6.98 -13.62 41.22
N PRO A 32 -7.60 -13.67 40.03
CA PRO A 32 -8.86 -14.37 39.88
C PRO A 32 -8.55 -15.85 39.64
N LYS A 33 -9.13 -16.71 40.47
CA LYS A 33 -9.12 -18.18 40.29
C LYS A 33 -9.93 -18.52 39.03
N VAL A 34 -9.28 -18.49 37.87
CA VAL A 34 -9.89 -18.86 36.59
C VAL A 34 -9.94 -20.39 36.52
N ILE A 35 -11.15 -20.93 36.59
CA ILE A 35 -11.43 -22.33 36.29
C ILE A 35 -11.12 -22.55 34.80
N VAL A 36 -9.97 -23.17 34.51
CA VAL A 36 -9.55 -23.50 33.15
C VAL A 36 -10.40 -24.67 32.65
N THR A 37 -11.47 -24.36 31.93
CA THR A 37 -12.11 -25.34 31.05
C THR A 37 -11.33 -25.33 29.73
N PRO A 38 -10.86 -26.47 29.20
CA PRO A 38 -10.08 -26.48 27.97
C PRO A 38 -10.93 -25.96 26.79
N PRO A 39 -10.44 -24.99 26.00
CA PRO A 39 -11.16 -24.52 24.84
C PRO A 39 -11.21 -25.63 23.79
N ALA A 40 -12.41 -25.94 23.31
CA ALA A 40 -12.60 -26.84 22.17
C ALA A 40 -11.79 -26.34 20.96
N PRO A 41 -11.23 -27.24 20.12
CA PRO A 41 -10.38 -26.84 19.02
C PRO A 41 -11.15 -25.95 18.04
N ALA A 42 -10.78 -24.67 18.00
CA ALA A 42 -11.36 -23.73 17.05
C ALA A 42 -11.00 -24.20 15.63
N LYS A 43 -12.02 -24.59 14.87
CA LYS A 43 -11.88 -24.88 13.44
C LYS A 43 -11.33 -23.62 12.77
N ARG A 44 -10.11 -23.72 12.22
CA ARG A 44 -9.47 -22.62 11.50
C ARG A 44 -10.39 -22.21 10.35
N LYS A 45 -10.97 -21.01 10.45
CA LYS A 45 -11.71 -20.42 9.33
C LYS A 45 -10.73 -20.26 8.16
N PRO A 46 -11.13 -20.57 6.91
CA PRO A 46 -10.27 -20.35 5.77
C PRO A 46 -9.88 -18.86 5.75
N VAL A 47 -8.58 -18.59 5.78
CA VAL A 47 -8.06 -17.23 5.62
C VAL A 47 -8.54 -16.76 4.25
N ALA A 48 -9.49 -15.83 4.24
CA ALA A 48 -9.91 -15.17 3.02
C ALA A 48 -8.65 -14.57 2.39
N LYS A 49 -8.34 -14.97 1.15
CA LYS A 49 -7.20 -14.41 0.41
C LYS A 49 -7.42 -12.91 0.37
N ALA A 50 -6.50 -12.16 0.97
CA ALA A 50 -6.54 -10.71 0.91
C ALA A 50 -6.64 -10.31 -0.57
N LEU A 51 -7.72 -9.62 -0.92
CA LEU A 51 -7.91 -9.07 -2.25
C LEU A 51 -6.83 -8.01 -2.42
N SER A 52 -5.72 -8.38 -3.05
CA SER A 52 -4.71 -7.41 -3.45
C SER A 52 -5.40 -6.43 -4.38
N PRO A 53 -5.36 -5.12 -4.12
CA PRO A 53 -6.03 -4.16 -4.97
C PRO A 53 -5.43 -4.22 -6.37
N LYS A 54 -6.29 -4.40 -7.38
CA LYS A 54 -5.91 -4.57 -8.79
C LYS A 54 -6.33 -3.35 -9.58
N LEU A 55 -5.49 -2.94 -10.53
CA LEU A 55 -5.81 -1.90 -11.49
C LEU A 55 -6.12 -2.54 -12.85
N ARG A 56 -7.27 -2.22 -13.43
CA ARG A 56 -7.59 -2.49 -14.83
C ARG A 56 -7.05 -1.35 -15.68
N VAL A 57 -6.18 -1.68 -16.62
CA VAL A 57 -5.72 -0.78 -17.66
C VAL A 57 -6.44 -1.14 -18.96
N ILE A 58 -7.06 -0.14 -19.58
CA ILE A 58 -7.62 -0.24 -20.93
C ILE A 58 -6.75 0.60 -21.85
N LEU A 59 -6.22 -0.03 -22.90
CA LEU A 59 -5.38 0.62 -23.89
C LEU A 59 -5.82 0.26 -25.31
N HIS A 60 -5.82 1.27 -26.18
CA HIS A 60 -5.94 1.10 -27.61
C HIS A 60 -4.55 0.82 -28.18
N ALA A 61 -4.43 -0.25 -28.97
CA ALA A 61 -3.17 -0.58 -29.60
C ALA A 61 -3.35 -0.84 -31.09
N THR A 62 -2.41 -0.35 -31.89
CA THR A 62 -2.40 -0.56 -33.34
C THR A 62 -1.07 -1.15 -33.79
N LYS A 63 -1.13 -1.97 -34.85
CA LYS A 63 0.06 -2.59 -35.46
C LYS A 63 0.71 -1.67 -36.50
N VAL A 64 -0.12 -0.91 -37.20
CA VAL A 64 0.26 0.06 -38.24
C VAL A 64 -0.15 1.46 -37.77
N PHE A 65 0.59 2.49 -38.18
CA PHE A 65 0.27 3.88 -37.86
C PHE A 65 -1.11 4.23 -38.43
N GLU A 66 -2.01 4.76 -37.58
CA GLU A 66 -3.43 5.01 -37.89
C GLU A 66 -4.19 3.79 -38.46
N GLY A 67 -3.73 2.57 -38.15
CA GLY A 67 -4.39 1.34 -38.56
C GLY A 67 -5.56 0.95 -37.68
N GLU A 68 -5.96 -0.32 -37.80
CA GLU A 68 -7.03 -0.91 -36.98
C GLU A 68 -6.71 -0.81 -35.48
N ILE A 69 -7.65 -0.24 -34.73
CA ILE A 69 -7.54 -0.02 -33.29
C ILE A 69 -8.10 -1.26 -32.58
N GLU A 70 -7.23 -1.97 -31.85
CA GLU A 70 -7.63 -3.07 -30.99
C GLU A 70 -7.63 -2.60 -29.52
N GLU A 71 -8.76 -2.77 -28.83
CA GLU A 71 -8.88 -2.48 -27.40
C GLU A 71 -8.36 -3.65 -26.57
N LEU A 72 -7.40 -3.38 -25.69
CA LEU A 72 -6.73 -4.36 -24.86
C LEU A 72 -6.97 -4.05 -23.38
N VAL A 73 -7.44 -5.05 -22.67
CA VAL A 73 -7.64 -5.00 -21.22
C VAL A 73 -6.50 -5.75 -20.53
N TYR A 74 -5.86 -5.10 -19.56
CA TYR A 74 -4.80 -5.68 -18.75
C TYR A 74 -5.09 -5.44 -17.26
N ASP A 75 -5.18 -6.52 -16.48
CA ASP A 75 -5.37 -6.44 -15.04
C ASP A 75 -3.99 -6.55 -14.35
N ALA A 76 -3.54 -5.45 -13.77
CA ALA A 76 -2.26 -5.34 -13.08
C ALA A 76 -2.43 -5.56 -11.57
N ASN A 77 -1.52 -6.33 -10.96
CA ASN A 77 -1.50 -6.59 -9.52
C ASN A 77 -0.66 -5.56 -8.76
N THR A 78 -0.81 -4.28 -9.12
CA THR A 78 -0.08 -3.16 -8.51
C THR A 78 -1.03 -1.98 -8.31
N LEU A 79 -0.77 -1.19 -7.28
CA LEU A 79 -1.48 0.07 -7.00
C LEU A 79 -0.89 1.27 -7.76
N SER A 80 0.30 1.11 -8.32
CA SER A 80 0.98 2.17 -9.07
C SER A 80 0.41 2.25 -10.48
N THR A 81 -0.18 3.40 -10.82
CA THR A 81 -0.71 3.67 -12.17
C THR A 81 0.37 3.58 -13.24
N PHE A 82 1.56 4.12 -12.97
CA PHE A 82 2.69 4.10 -13.89
C PHE A 82 3.23 2.69 -14.13
N THR A 83 3.32 1.89 -13.07
CA THR A 83 3.77 0.49 -13.20
C THR A 83 2.74 -0.33 -13.97
N ALA A 84 1.45 -0.14 -13.67
CA ALA A 84 0.36 -0.79 -14.40
C ALA A 84 0.38 -0.43 -15.89
N GLU A 85 0.63 0.83 -16.24
CA GLU A 85 0.75 1.27 -17.63
C GLU A 85 1.92 0.60 -18.36
N GLN A 86 3.11 0.56 -17.73
CA GLN A 86 4.28 -0.09 -18.34
C GLN A 86 4.05 -1.58 -18.57
N GLU A 87 3.49 -2.29 -17.60
CA GLU A 87 3.15 -3.71 -17.71
C GLU A 87 2.14 -3.95 -18.83
N ALA A 88 1.11 -3.09 -18.93
CA ALA A 88 0.10 -3.18 -19.98
C ALA A 88 0.70 -2.93 -21.37
N LYS A 89 1.56 -1.92 -21.53
CA LYS A 89 2.32 -1.67 -22.77
C LYS A 89 3.24 -2.84 -23.11
N ALA A 90 3.89 -3.46 -22.13
CA ALA A 90 4.71 -4.64 -22.34
C ALA A 90 3.88 -5.85 -22.80
N ALA A 91 2.70 -6.06 -22.21
CA ALA A 91 1.76 -7.10 -22.63
C ALA A 91 1.27 -6.87 -24.07
N ALA A 92 0.99 -5.62 -24.45
CA ALA A 92 0.60 -5.26 -25.81
C ALA A 92 1.77 -5.45 -26.81
N LYS A 93 3.01 -5.10 -26.43
CA LYS A 93 4.21 -5.39 -27.24
C LYS A 93 4.38 -6.89 -27.52
N LYS A 94 4.11 -7.77 -26.55
CA LYS A 94 4.14 -9.23 -26.73
C LYS A 94 3.15 -9.69 -27.81
N LYS A 95 2.04 -8.96 -27.99
CA LYS A 95 1.04 -9.19 -29.05
C LYS A 95 1.39 -8.53 -30.39
N LYS A 96 2.63 -8.02 -30.55
CA LYS A 96 3.17 -7.37 -31.76
C LYS A 96 2.49 -6.04 -32.14
N PHE A 97 1.86 -5.37 -31.20
CA PHE A 97 1.43 -3.98 -31.42
C PHE A 97 2.62 -3.02 -31.35
N ARG A 98 2.52 -1.91 -32.09
CA ARG A 98 3.61 -0.94 -32.25
C ARG A 98 3.27 0.40 -31.60
N TYR A 99 2.01 0.82 -31.70
CA TYR A 99 1.52 2.08 -31.14
C TYR A 99 0.51 1.78 -30.04
N PHE A 100 0.53 2.59 -29.00
CA PHE A 100 -0.25 2.39 -27.79
C PHE A 100 -0.79 3.74 -27.32
N GLU A 101 -2.08 3.76 -27.02
CA GLU A 101 -2.77 4.86 -26.39
C GLU A 101 -3.49 4.32 -25.15
N VAL A 102 -3.26 4.96 -24.01
CA VAL A 102 -3.86 4.54 -22.74
C VAL A 102 -5.18 5.28 -22.57
N VAL A 103 -6.28 4.53 -22.50
CA VAL A 103 -7.63 5.11 -22.45
C VAL A 103 -8.06 5.34 -21.01
N SER A 104 -7.88 4.34 -20.15
CA SER A 104 -8.22 4.48 -18.73
C SER A 104 -7.48 3.49 -17.84
N ILE A 105 -7.28 3.91 -16.59
CA ILE A 105 -6.77 3.06 -15.51
C ILE A 105 -7.76 3.17 -14.34
N LYS A 106 -8.38 2.06 -13.95
CA LYS A 106 -9.40 2.03 -12.89
C LYS A 106 -9.12 0.90 -11.89
N PRO A 107 -9.35 1.12 -10.59
CA PRO A 107 -9.32 0.03 -9.62
C PRO A 107 -10.48 -0.96 -9.84
N ILE A 108 -10.23 -2.24 -9.56
CA ILE A 108 -11.20 -3.35 -9.57
C ILE A 108 -11.45 -3.83 -8.13
#